data_AF-A0A964HVB6-F1
#
_entry.id   AF-A0A964HVB6-F1
#
_cell.length_a   1.000
_cell.length_b   1.000
_cell.length_c   1.000
_cell.angle_alpha   90.00
_cell.angle_beta   90.00
_cell.angle_gamma   90.00
#
_symmetry.space_group_name_H-M   'P 1'
#
loop_
_entity.id
_entity.type
_entity.pdbx_description
1 polymer ?
#
loop_
_entity_poly.entity_id
_entity_poly.type
_entity_poly.pdbx_seq_one_letter_code
_entity_poly.pdbx_strand_id
1 'polypeptide(L)' 'MTFIFVLLAVAVIALIGVLATGRLGELPEPVRDARPNERFGKPAFDVVARGYRMDEVDQVVEELQAQITKLSSRS' A
#
# COMPACT_ATOMS: atom_id res chain seq x y z
N MET A 1 37.54 7.61 32.73
CA MET A 1 37.44 8.16 31.37
C MET A 1 36.99 7.10 30.36
N THR A 2 37.68 5.97 30.23
CA THR A 2 37.29 4.87 29.30
C THR A 2 35.87 4.32 29.53
N PHE A 3 35.45 4.15 30.78
CA PHE A 3 34.10 3.66 31.11
C PHE A 3 32.97 4.55 30.61
N ILE A 4 33.17 5.87 30.58
CA ILE A 4 32.17 6.82 30.07
C ILE A 4 32.02 6.66 28.55
N PHE A 5 33.14 6.49 27.83
CA PHE A 5 33.13 6.22 26.39
C PHE A 5 32.43 4.90 26.06
N VAL A 6 32.66 3.84 26.85
CA VAL A 6 32.00 2.55 26.66
C VAL A 6 30.49 2.67 26.89
N LEU A 7 30.07 3.33 27.97
CA LEU A 7 28.64 3.56 28.24
C LEU A 7 27.98 4.39 27.13
N LEU A 8 28.66 5.41 26.63
CA LEU A 8 28.16 6.27 25.55
C LEU A 8 28.04 5.47 24.24
N ALA A 9 29.02 4.63 23.91
CA ALA A 9 28.97 3.76 22.74
C ALA A 9 27.79 2.78 22.81
N VAL A 10 27.58 2.13 23.97
CA VAL A 10 26.45 1.21 24.18
C VAL A 10 25.11 1.95 24.07
N ALA A 11 25.01 3.16 24.64
CA ALA A 11 23.81 3.99 24.54
C ALA A 11 23.49 4.37 23.09
N VAL A 12 24.50 4.75 22.30
CA VAL A 12 24.34 5.08 20.87
C VAL A 12 23.92 3.85 20.06
N ILE A 13 24.54 2.69 20.29
CA ILE A 13 24.18 1.44 19.59
C ILE A 13 22.74 1.03 19.94
N ALA A 14 22.35 1.12 21.21
CA ALA A 14 21.00 0.82 21.65
C ALA A 14 19.97 1.78 21.00
N LEU A 15 20.29 3.08 20.95
CA LEU A 15 19.44 4.09 20.30
C LEU A 15 19.26 3.81 18.81
N ILE A 16 20.35 3.51 18.09
CA ILE A 16 20.29 3.16 16.66
C ILE A 16 19.47 1.88 16.46
N GLY A 17 19.64 0.87 17.32
CA GLY A 17 18.85 -0.36 17.24
C GLY A 17 17.35 -0.13 17.41
N VAL A 18 16.94 0.74 18.34
CA VAL A 18 15.53 1.12 18.53
C VAL A 18 15.00 1.91 17.33
N LEU A 19 15.80 2.81 16.76
CA LEU A 19 15.43 3.56 15.56
C LEU A 19 15.30 2.66 14.33
N ALA A 20 16.23 1.72 14.14
CA ALA A 20 16.25 0.80 13.01
C ALA A 20 15.13 -0.25 13.04
N THR A 21 14.68 -0.65 14.24
CA THR A 21 13.58 -1.60 14.40
C THR A 21 12.19 -0.97 14.21
N GLY A 22 12.11 0.34 13.93
CA GLY A 22 10.84 1.02 13.71
C GLY A 22 9.99 1.17 14.97
N ARG A 23 10.56 0.94 16.17
CA ARG A 23 9.83 0.98 17.44
C ARG A 23 9.44 2.39 17.90
N LEU A 24 9.91 3.44 17.21
CA LEU A 24 9.68 4.84 17.56
C LEU A 24 8.43 5.48 16.92
N GLY A 25 7.66 4.70 16.17
CA GLY A 25 6.42 5.16 15.59
C GLY A 25 5.99 4.20 14.50
N GLU A 26 4.77 3.68 14.63
CA GLU A 26 4.05 3.12 13.50
C GLU A 26 4.16 4.14 12.37
N LEU A 27 4.97 3.81 11.35
CA LEU A 27 4.89 4.52 10.10
C LEU A 27 3.40 4.50 9.73
N PRO A 28 2.79 5.65 9.38
CA PRO A 28 1.40 5.68 8.96
C PRO A 28 1.21 4.51 8.01
N GLU A 29 0.25 3.63 8.30
CA GLU A 29 -0.01 2.47 7.45
C GLU A 29 0.01 2.98 6.03
N PRO A 30 0.89 2.46 5.14
CA PRO A 30 0.96 2.95 3.79
C PRO A 30 -0.46 2.85 3.27
N VAL A 31 -1.08 4.01 3.02
CA VAL A 31 -2.46 4.08 2.54
C VAL A 31 -2.43 3.21 1.32
N ARG A 32 -3.01 2.02 1.46
CA ARG A 32 -3.03 1.05 0.38
C ARG A 32 -3.82 1.77 -0.68
N ASP A 33 -3.15 2.23 -1.73
CA ASP A 33 -3.82 2.88 -2.83
C ASP A 33 -4.62 1.78 -3.52
N ALA A 34 -5.79 1.51 -2.94
CA ALA A 34 -6.69 0.45 -3.35
C ALA A 34 -7.45 0.85 -4.61
N ARG A 35 -7.20 2.08 -5.09
CA ARG A 35 -7.74 2.55 -6.36
C ARG A 35 -6.89 1.98 -7.49
N PRO A 36 -7.52 1.34 -8.49
CA PRO A 36 -6.82 0.95 -9.71
C PRO A 36 -6.13 2.16 -10.33
N ASN A 37 -4.98 1.94 -10.96
CA ASN A 37 -4.35 2.99 -11.76
C ASN A 37 -5.34 3.51 -12.80
N GLU A 38 -5.34 4.81 -13.06
CA GLU A 38 -6.22 5.41 -14.06
C GLU A 38 -5.45 5.76 -15.33
N ARG A 39 -6.06 5.48 -16.49
CA ARG A 39 -5.61 5.95 -17.79
C ARG A 39 -6.80 6.62 -18.48
N PHE A 40 -6.68 7.91 -18.79
CA PHE A 40 -7.77 8.72 -19.37
C PHE A 40 -9.07 8.69 -18.53
N GLY A 41 -8.95 8.68 -17.20
CA GLY A 41 -10.11 8.67 -16.29
C GLY A 41 -10.85 7.33 -16.25
N LYS A 42 -10.23 6.25 -16.73
CA LYS A 42 -10.74 4.88 -16.65
C LYS A 42 -9.75 3.98 -15.89
N PRO A 43 -10.24 2.97 -15.15
CA PRO A 43 -9.37 1.95 -14.56
C PRO A 43 -8.49 1.30 -15.63
N ALA A 44 -7.20 1.19 -15.34
CA ALA A 44 -6.20 0.60 -16.22
C ALA A 44 -5.51 -0.54 -15.49
N PHE A 45 -5.45 -1.69 -16.15
CA PHE A 45 -4.83 -2.91 -15.65
C PHE A 45 -3.59 -3.25 -16.49
N ASP A 46 -2.54 -3.73 -15.84
CA ASP A 46 -1.32 -4.14 -16.53
C ASP A 46 -1.51 -5.48 -17.25
N VAL A 47 -0.91 -5.59 -18.44
CA VAL A 47 -0.89 -6.83 -19.21
C VAL A 47 0.31 -7.66 -18.79
N VAL A 48 0.06 -8.87 -18.30
CA VAL A 48 1.10 -9.82 -17.85
C VAL A 48 1.04 -11.12 -18.63
N ALA A 49 2.14 -11.88 -18.64
CA ALA A 49 2.32 -13.09 -19.46
C ALA A 49 1.23 -14.17 -19.27
N ARG A 50 0.52 -14.16 -18.14
CA ARG A 50 -0.64 -15.04 -17.86
C ARG A 50 -1.81 -14.24 -17.24
N GLY A 51 -2.10 -13.09 -17.82
CA GLY A 51 -3.24 -12.26 -17.42
C GLY A 51 -4.56 -12.72 -18.02
N TYR A 52 -5.66 -12.20 -17.48
CA TYR A 52 -6.97 -12.33 -18.10
C TYR A 52 -7.05 -11.53 -19.40
N ARG A 53 -7.97 -11.90 -20.28
CA ARG A 53 -8.24 -11.16 -21.51
C ARG A 53 -8.93 -9.85 -21.15
N MET A 54 -8.48 -8.74 -21.73
CA MET A 54 -8.98 -7.41 -21.35
C MET A 54 -10.44 -7.19 -21.75
N ASP A 55 -10.92 -7.81 -22.83
CA ASP A 55 -12.33 -7.76 -23.22
C ASP A 55 -13.26 -8.41 -22.18
N GLU A 56 -12.83 -9.50 -21.57
CA GLU A 56 -13.59 -10.17 -20.51
C GLU A 56 -13.58 -9.34 -19.22
N VAL A 57 -12.43 -8.72 -18.89
CA VAL A 57 -12.32 -7.83 -17.72
C VAL A 57 -13.20 -6.60 -17.90
N ASP A 58 -13.17 -5.96 -19.07
CA ASP A 58 -13.99 -4.78 -19.38
C ASP A 58 -15.48 -5.07 -19.21
N GLN A 59 -15.95 -6.21 -19.76
CA GLN A 59 -17.34 -6.63 -19.64
C GLN A 59 -17.76 -6.84 -18.17
N VAL A 60 -16.94 -7.53 -17.39
CA VAL A 60 -17.24 -7.82 -15.98
C VAL A 60 -17.24 -6.53 -15.14
N VAL A 61 -16.30 -5.63 -15.40
CA VAL A 61 -16.22 -4.34 -14.69
C VAL A 61 -17.44 -3.47 -14.99
N GLU A 62 -17.88 -3.41 -16.24
CA GLU A 62 -19.08 -2.68 -16.64
C GLU A 62 -20.34 -3.24 -15.95
N GLU A 63 -20.48 -4.57 -15.93
CA GLU A 63 -21.60 -5.24 -15.25
C GLU A 63 -21.62 -4.93 -13.74
N LEU A 64 -20.48 -5.03 -13.08
CA LEU A 64 -20.35 -4.73 -11.66
C LEU A 64 -20.67 -3.25 -11.35
N GLN A 65 -20.20 -2.32 -12.18
CA GLN A 65 -20.54 -0.91 -12.02
C GLN A 65 -22.04 -0.68 -12.12
N ALA A 66 -22.71 -1.29 -13.11
CA ALA A 66 -24.16 -1.19 -13.26
C ALA A 66 -24.91 -1.74 -12.02
N GLN A 67 -24.43 -2.86 -11.46
CA GLN A 67 -24.99 -3.44 -10.24
C GLN A 67 -24.79 -2.53 -9.02
N ILE A 68 -23.59 -1.98 -8.85
CA ILE A 68 -23.27 -1.05 -7.75
C ILE A 68 -24.14 0.20 -7.84
N THR A 69 -24.29 0.80 -9.03
CA THR A 69 -25.17 1.97 -9.23
C THR A 69 -26.60 1.64 -8.84
N LYS A 70 -27.11 0.48 -9.26
CA LYS A 70 -28.47 0.02 -8.94
C LYS A 70 -28.67 -0.21 -7.43
N LEU A 71 -27.67 -0.73 -6.74
CA LEU A 71 -27.72 -0.96 -5.30
C LEU A 71 -27.61 0.35 -4.51
N SER A 72 -26.67 1.23 -4.90
CA SER A 72 -26.46 2.53 -4.28
C SER A 72 -27.66 3.47 -4.46
N SER A 73 -28.41 3.35 -5.56
CA SER A 73 -29.63 4.15 -5.76
C SER A 73 -30.82 3.65 -4.93
N ARG A 74 -30.70 2.48 -4.28
CA ARG A 74 -31.77 1.83 -3.51
C ARG A 74 -31.62 2.05 -2.00
N SER A 75 -30.48 2.55 -1.53
CA SER A 75 -30.24 2.97 -0.14
C SER A 75 -30.53 4.46 0.02
#